data_AF-A0A9P5KZ64-F1
#
_entry.id   AF-A0A9P5KZ64-F1
#
_cell.length_a   1.000
_cell.length_b   1.000
_cell.length_c   1.000
_cell.angle_alpha   90.00
_cell.angle_beta   90.00
_cell.angle_gamma   90.00
#
_symmetry.space_group_name_H-M   'P 1'
#
loop_
_entity.id
_entity.type
_entity.pdbx_description
1 polymer ?
#
loop_
_entity_poly.entity_id
_entity_poly.type
_entity_poly.pdbx_seq_one_letter_code
_entity_poly.pdbx_strand_id
1 'polypeptide(L)'
;MSSITASGLLGPIAALNGWTLVMEVWMYAVCIPVYNRIKVTSQITKSQMDAQMPAPARWKRDNYNHLFEQPTQFYAIALALAVAHGGKIAQLDSILAWTYVGVRVLHSLVQSTTNTLSARFLLFGFSSSILAVMTGRLAMLVL
;
A
#
# COMPACT_ATOMS: atom_id res chain seq x y z
N MET A 1 -8.19 24.67 -21.67
CA MET A 1 -7.94 23.82 -20.50
C MET A 1 -6.46 23.53 -20.49
N SER A 2 -5.69 24.19 -19.62
CA SER A 2 -4.27 23.91 -19.48
C SER A 2 -4.16 22.43 -19.12
N SER A 3 -3.62 21.62 -20.03
CA SER A 3 -3.23 20.26 -19.72
C SER A 3 -2.33 20.35 -18.51
N ILE A 4 -2.82 19.89 -17.35
CA ILE A 4 -1.95 19.59 -16.22
C ILE A 4 -0.91 18.66 -16.84
N THR A 5 0.31 19.14 -17.07
CA THR A 5 1.43 18.26 -17.33
C THR A 5 1.50 17.41 -16.09
N ALA A 6 0.90 16.22 -16.16
CA ALA A 6 0.68 15.37 -15.00
C ALA A 6 2.04 15.22 -14.33
N SER A 7 2.17 15.70 -13.09
CA SER A 7 3.40 15.50 -12.36
C SER A 7 3.68 14.00 -12.41
N GLY A 8 4.95 13.60 -12.59
CA GLY A 8 5.33 12.19 -12.67
C GLY A 8 4.98 11.36 -11.41
N LEU A 9 4.30 11.97 -10.44
CA LEU A 9 3.87 11.46 -9.15
C LEU A 9 2.37 11.18 -9.08
N LEU A 10 1.52 11.80 -9.91
CA LEU A 10 0.07 11.50 -9.92
C LEU A 10 -0.21 10.07 -10.39
N GLY A 11 0.54 9.59 -11.39
CA GLY A 11 0.45 8.21 -11.88
C GLY A 11 0.70 7.17 -10.78
N PRO A 12 1.85 7.22 -10.07
CA PRO A 12 2.12 6.35 -8.92
C PRO A 12 1.05 6.40 -7.82
N ILE A 13 0.52 7.59 -7.50
CA ILE A 13 -0.57 7.75 -6.53
C ILE A 13 -1.81 6.98 -6.98
N ALA A 14 -2.26 7.21 -8.21
CA ALA A 14 -3.43 6.53 -8.78
C ALA A 14 -3.21 5.01 -8.85
N ALA A 15 -2.01 4.57 -9.23
CA ALA A 15 -1.65 3.15 -9.33
C ALA A 15 -1.69 2.44 -7.98
N LEU A 16 -1.12 3.02 -6.93
CA LEU A 16 -1.14 2.40 -5.60
C LEU A 16 -2.56 2.35 -5.02
N ASN A 17 -3.35 3.41 -5.24
CA ASN A 17 -4.73 3.43 -4.78
C ASN A 17 -5.57 2.37 -5.53
N GLY A 18 -5.39 2.27 -6.85
CA GLY A 18 -5.99 1.21 -7.65
C GLY A 18 -5.60 -0.18 -7.15
N TRP A 19 -4.33 -0.38 -6.76
CA TRP A 19 -3.87 -1.63 -6.18
C TRP A 19 -4.54 -1.92 -4.82
N THR A 20 -4.76 -0.92 -3.97
CA THR A 20 -5.52 -1.07 -2.73
C THR A 20 -6.93 -1.57 -3.01
N LEU A 21 -7.62 -1.03 -4.01
CA LEU A 21 -8.96 -1.50 -4.42
C LEU A 21 -8.92 -2.95 -4.96
N VAL A 22 -7.88 -3.32 -5.70
CA VAL A 22 -7.69 -4.72 -6.13
C VAL A 22 -7.55 -5.65 -4.92
N MET A 23 -6.73 -5.26 -3.93
CA MET A 23 -6.56 -6.03 -2.70
C MET A 23 -7.86 -6.09 -1.86
N GLU A 24 -8.65 -5.02 -1.86
CA GLU A 24 -9.96 -4.97 -1.22
C GLU A 24 -10.92 -6.00 -1.81
N VAL A 25 -11.06 -6.00 -3.13
CA VAL A 25 -11.91 -6.95 -3.85
C VAL A 25 -11.45 -8.38 -3.60
N TRP A 26 -10.13 -8.63 -3.64
CA TRP A 26 -9.59 -9.96 -3.35
C TRP A 26 -9.87 -10.40 -1.91
N MET A 27 -9.67 -9.51 -0.94
CA MET A 27 -10.00 -9.77 0.45
C MET A 27 -11.48 -10.12 0.58
N TYR A 28 -12.40 -9.33 0.02
CA TYR A 28 -13.84 -9.62 0.13
C TYR A 28 -14.23 -10.93 -0.53
N ALA A 29 -13.72 -11.22 -1.73
CA ALA A 29 -14.00 -12.45 -2.44
C ALA A 29 -13.61 -13.71 -1.63
N VAL A 30 -12.57 -13.63 -0.80
CA VAL A 30 -12.09 -14.76 0.02
C VAL A 30 -12.68 -14.74 1.44
N CYS A 31 -12.77 -13.57 2.08
CA CYS A 31 -13.17 -13.46 3.47
C CYS A 31 -14.68 -13.56 3.68
N ILE A 32 -15.52 -12.98 2.81
CA ILE A 32 -16.98 -13.02 2.96
C ILE A 32 -17.52 -14.46 3.00
N PRO A 33 -17.13 -15.37 2.07
CA PRO A 33 -17.58 -16.76 2.13
C PRO A 33 -17.15 -17.49 3.40
N VAL A 34 -15.98 -17.14 3.96
CA VAL A 34 -15.47 -17.70 5.21
C VAL A 34 -16.33 -17.21 6.39
N TYR A 35 -16.61 -15.90 6.45
CA TYR A 35 -17.45 -15.34 7.52
C TYR A 35 -18.86 -15.91 7.51
N ASN A 36 -19.46 -16.14 6.34
CA ASN A 36 -20.79 -16.74 6.22
C ASN A 36 -20.86 -18.19 6.75
N ARG A 37 -19.72 -18.87 6.89
CA ARG A 37 -19.64 -20.24 7.42
C ARG A 37 -19.29 -20.28 8.91
N ILE A 38 -18.86 -19.16 9.48
CA ILE A 38 -18.48 -19.05 10.90
C ILE A 38 -19.65 -18.44 11.66
N LYS A 39 -20.04 -19.05 12.78
CA LYS A 39 -21.08 -18.49 13.67
C LYS A 39 -20.47 -17.34 14.47
N VAL A 40 -20.44 -16.15 13.88
CA VAL A 40 -20.02 -14.92 14.56
C VAL A 40 -21.13 -14.51 15.54
N THR A 41 -20.95 -14.77 16.83
CA THR A 41 -21.82 -14.18 17.87
C THR A 41 -21.34 -12.75 18.16
N SER A 42 -22.24 -11.89 18.64
CA SER A 42 -21.97 -10.46 18.89
C SER A 42 -20.94 -10.16 19.99
N GLN A 43 -20.36 -11.19 20.62
CA GLN A 43 -19.43 -11.07 21.75
C GLN A 43 -18.01 -11.63 21.47
N ILE A 44 -17.68 -12.00 20.23
CA ILE A 44 -16.34 -12.54 19.92
C ILE A 44 -15.30 -11.44 19.70
N THR A 45 -14.09 -11.65 20.21
CA THR A 45 -12.95 -10.76 19.95
C THR A 45 -12.36 -10.99 18.55
N LYS A 46 -11.54 -10.05 18.07
CA LYS A 46 -10.79 -10.22 16.80
C LYS A 46 -9.90 -11.47 16.83
N SER A 47 -9.24 -11.76 17.94
CA SER A 47 -8.37 -12.95 18.05
C SER A 47 -9.17 -14.26 18.01
N GLN A 48 -10.33 -14.30 18.66
CA GLN A 48 -11.24 -15.45 18.61
C GLN A 48 -11.82 -15.67 17.21
N MET A 49 -12.11 -14.59 16.48
CA MET A 49 -12.52 -14.65 15.08
C MET A 49 -11.38 -15.17 14.19
N ASP A 50 -10.16 -14.69 14.39
CA ASP A 50 -9.00 -15.09 13.61
C ASP A 50 -8.63 -16.56 13.79
N ALA A 51 -8.84 -17.10 14.98
CA ALA A 51 -8.66 -18.52 15.28
C ALA A 51 -9.61 -19.42 14.47
N GLN A 52 -10.76 -18.90 14.04
CA GLN A 52 -11.77 -19.64 13.27
C GLN A 52 -11.57 -19.50 11.75
N MET A 53 -10.66 -18.63 11.31
CA MET A 53 -10.43 -18.36 9.88
C MET A 53 -9.19 -19.09 9.36
N PRO A 54 -9.27 -19.69 8.14
CA PRO A 54 -8.09 -20.19 7.46
C PRO A 54 -7.03 -19.10 7.31
N ALA A 55 -5.77 -19.43 7.61
CA ALA A 55 -4.66 -18.48 7.53
C ALA A 55 -4.58 -17.77 6.16
N PRO A 56 -4.73 -18.46 5.00
CA PRO A 56 -4.69 -17.80 3.71
C PRO A 56 -5.78 -16.74 3.51
N ALA A 57 -6.95 -16.86 4.15
CA ALA A 57 -7.98 -15.82 4.09
C ALA A 57 -7.59 -14.60 4.93
N ARG A 58 -7.07 -14.83 6.14
CA ARG A 58 -6.60 -13.75 7.04
C ARG A 58 -5.49 -12.93 6.41
N TRP A 59 -4.57 -13.56 5.68
CA TRP A 59 -3.43 -12.86 5.09
C TRP A 59 -3.82 -11.74 4.11
N LYS A 60 -4.93 -11.89 3.35
CA LYS A 60 -5.40 -10.84 2.43
C LYS A 60 -5.94 -9.64 3.21
N ARG A 61 -6.69 -9.91 4.28
CA ARG A 61 -7.21 -8.87 5.18
C ARG A 61 -6.07 -8.15 5.91
N ASP A 62 -5.11 -8.92 6.42
CA ASP A 62 -3.95 -8.36 7.11
C ASP A 62 -3.10 -7.51 6.14
N ASN A 63 -3.00 -7.90 4.87
CA ASN A 63 -2.35 -7.10 3.84
C ASN A 63 -3.13 -5.83 3.47
N TYR A 64 -4.46 -5.91 3.30
CA TYR A 64 -5.30 -4.74 3.02
C TYR A 64 -5.13 -3.67 4.11
N ASN A 65 -5.13 -4.07 5.39
CA ASN A 65 -4.86 -3.13 6.49
C ASN A 65 -3.46 -2.51 6.39
N HIS A 66 -2.45 -3.31 6.05
CA HIS A 66 -1.07 -2.83 5.91
C HIS A 66 -0.88 -1.86 4.73
N LEU A 67 -1.78 -1.87 3.73
CA LEU A 67 -1.82 -0.87 2.67
C LEU A 67 -2.36 0.50 3.13
N PHE A 68 -2.96 0.60 4.32
CA PHE A 68 -3.36 1.88 4.92
C PHE A 68 -2.40 2.39 6.01
N GLU A 69 -1.43 1.59 6.42
CA GLU A 69 -0.44 2.02 7.42
C GLU A 69 0.69 2.83 6.76
N GLN A 70 1.57 2.17 6.01
CA GLN A 70 2.73 2.83 5.40
C GLN A 70 2.38 3.66 4.14
N PRO A 71 1.52 3.19 3.21
CA PRO A 71 1.20 3.96 2.01
C PRO A 71 0.50 5.30 2.27
N THR A 72 -0.16 5.48 3.42
CA THR A 72 -0.74 6.78 3.81
C THR A 72 0.31 7.89 3.84
N GLN A 73 1.51 7.57 4.32
CA GLN A 73 2.65 8.51 4.27
C GLN A 73 3.08 8.78 2.83
N PHE A 74 3.15 7.75 1.98
CA PHE A 74 3.50 7.89 0.56
C PHE A 74 2.56 8.84 -0.17
N TYR A 75 1.25 8.71 0.02
CA TYR A 75 0.28 9.61 -0.63
C TYR A 75 0.52 11.07 -0.24
N ALA A 76 0.76 11.35 1.04
CA ALA A 76 1.05 12.69 1.52
C ALA A 76 2.35 13.24 0.91
N ILE A 77 3.43 12.46 0.94
CA ILE A 77 4.75 12.88 0.44
C ILE A 77 4.75 13.06 -1.08
N ALA A 78 4.18 12.12 -1.82
CA ALA A 78 4.11 12.18 -3.29
C ALA A 78 3.25 13.37 -3.76
N LEU A 79 2.14 13.66 -3.07
CA LEU A 79 1.32 14.84 -3.38
C LEU A 79 2.06 16.14 -3.03
N ALA A 80 2.71 16.21 -1.87
CA ALA A 80 3.50 17.37 -1.47
C ALA A 80 4.65 17.65 -2.46
N LEU A 81 5.37 16.61 -2.88
CA LEU A 81 6.41 16.72 -3.92
C LEU A 81 5.81 17.22 -5.25
N ALA A 82 4.64 16.71 -5.66
CA ALA A 82 3.98 17.16 -6.88
C ALA A 82 3.64 18.65 -6.85
N VAL A 83 3.18 19.15 -5.69
CA VAL A 83 2.87 20.57 -5.46
C VAL A 83 4.16 21.40 -5.42
N ALA A 84 5.17 20.96 -4.66
CA ALA A 84 6.45 21.65 -4.52
C ALA A 84 7.17 21.84 -5.87
N HIS A 85 7.06 20.87 -6.78
CA HIS A 85 7.61 20.97 -8.13
C HIS A 85 6.82 21.90 -9.07
N GLY A 86 5.65 22.42 -8.66
CA GLY A 86 4.86 23.36 -9.45
C GLY A 86 4.41 22.81 -10.80
N GLY A 87 4.13 21.51 -10.88
CA GLY A 87 3.74 20.83 -12.12
C GLY A 87 4.91 20.43 -13.04
N LYS A 88 6.16 20.65 -12.62
CA LYS A 88 7.35 20.13 -13.32
C LYS A 88 7.54 18.64 -13.02
N ILE A 89 8.07 17.90 -14.00
CA ILE A 89 8.40 16.48 -13.83
C ILE A 89 9.81 16.38 -13.24
N ALA A 90 9.90 15.95 -11.98
CA ALA A 90 11.14 15.50 -11.40
C ALA A 90 11.30 14.00 -11.66
N GLN A 91 12.13 13.66 -12.66
CA GLN A 91 12.31 12.28 -13.12
C GLN A 91 12.72 11.32 -11.98
N LEU A 92 13.62 11.75 -11.11
CA LEU A 92 14.06 10.94 -9.97
C LEU A 92 12.92 10.65 -8.97
N ASP A 93 12.10 11.66 -8.64
CA ASP A 93 10.96 11.48 -7.73
C ASP A 93 9.92 10.54 -8.34
N SER A 94 9.70 10.61 -9.66
CA SER A 94 8.83 9.68 -10.38
C SER A 94 9.35 8.24 -10.36
N ILE A 95 10.66 8.04 -10.59
CA ILE A 95 11.30 6.70 -10.52
C ILE A 95 11.16 6.13 -9.11
N LEU A 96 11.46 6.92 -8.07
CA LEU A 96 11.32 6.50 -6.67
C LEU A 96 9.88 6.11 -6.35
N ALA A 97 8.91 6.92 -6.77
CA ALA A 97 7.50 6.65 -6.54
C ALA A 97 7.02 5.37 -7.25
N TRP A 98 7.37 5.16 -8.51
CA TRP A 98 7.04 3.91 -9.21
C TRP A 98 7.73 2.69 -8.62
N THR A 99 8.97 2.84 -8.17
CA THR A 99 9.70 1.77 -7.48
C THR A 99 8.98 1.42 -6.18
N TYR A 100 8.57 2.42 -5.40
CA TYR A 100 7.77 2.22 -4.19
C TYR A 100 6.48 1.44 -4.50
N VAL A 101 5.71 1.85 -5.52
CA VAL A 101 4.49 1.15 -5.96
C VAL A 101 4.78 -0.32 -6.27
N GLY A 102 5.80 -0.60 -7.08
CA GLY A 102 6.19 -1.96 -7.46
C GLY A 102 6.55 -2.83 -6.25
N VAL A 103 7.31 -2.29 -5.31
CA VAL A 103 7.68 -2.99 -4.07
C VAL A 103 6.45 -3.25 -3.19
N ARG A 104 5.51 -2.31 -3.10
CA ARG A 104 4.25 -2.50 -2.36
C ARG A 104 3.35 -3.56 -2.99
N VAL A 105 3.27 -3.61 -4.32
CA VAL A 105 2.55 -4.67 -5.05
C VAL A 105 3.20 -6.02 -4.73
N LEU A 106 4.52 -6.13 -4.86
CA LEU A 106 5.25 -7.37 -4.57
C LEU A 106 5.08 -7.82 -3.10
N HIS A 107 5.20 -6.90 -2.15
CA HIS A 107 4.93 -7.17 -0.73
C HIS A 107 3.51 -7.70 -0.53
N SER A 108 2.52 -7.12 -1.22
CA SER A 108 1.12 -7.53 -1.11
C SER A 108 0.89 -8.94 -1.64
N LEU A 109 1.52 -9.27 -2.76
CA LEU A 109 1.48 -10.62 -3.33
C LEU A 109 2.15 -11.64 -2.40
N VAL A 110 3.35 -11.34 -1.89
CA VAL A 110 4.06 -12.23 -0.96
C VAL A 110 3.26 -12.46 0.31
N GLN A 111 2.78 -11.39 0.96
CA GLN A 111 2.00 -11.49 2.19
C GLN A 111 0.69 -12.27 1.95
N SER A 112 0.01 -12.01 0.85
CA SER A 112 -1.30 -12.61 0.57
C SER A 112 -1.22 -14.04 0.06
N THR A 113 -0.11 -14.50 -0.52
CA THR A 113 0.00 -15.85 -1.11
C THR A 113 0.80 -16.82 -0.23
N THR A 114 2.07 -16.51 0.07
CA THR A 114 2.97 -17.43 0.79
C THR A 114 3.23 -16.98 2.23
N ASN A 115 3.03 -15.70 2.52
CA ASN A 115 3.25 -15.05 3.81
C ASN A 115 4.61 -15.36 4.44
N THR A 116 5.66 -15.45 3.62
CA THR A 116 7.01 -15.72 4.08
C THR A 116 7.57 -14.52 4.86
N LEU A 117 7.88 -14.74 6.14
CA LEU A 117 8.27 -13.70 7.10
C LEU A 117 9.50 -12.90 6.65
N SER A 118 10.56 -13.58 6.21
CA SER A 118 11.80 -12.95 5.77
C SER A 118 11.58 -12.06 4.55
N ALA A 119 10.84 -12.56 3.55
CA ALA A 119 10.57 -11.81 2.33
C ALA A 119 9.72 -10.57 2.60
N ARG A 120 8.63 -10.67 3.38
CA ARG A 120 7.80 -9.50 3.72
C ARG A 120 8.57 -8.46 4.52
N PHE A 121 9.45 -8.89 5.44
CA PHE A 121 10.28 -7.97 6.20
C PHE A 121 11.27 -7.21 5.32
N LEU A 122 11.96 -7.90 4.40
CA LEU A 122 12.89 -7.26 3.46
C LEU A 122 12.19 -6.30 2.51
N LEU A 123 11.04 -6.69 1.96
CA LEU A 123 10.24 -5.83 1.08
C LEU A 123 9.71 -4.61 1.82
N PHE A 124 9.26 -4.76 3.06
CA PHE A 124 8.84 -3.65 3.90
C PHE A 124 10.00 -2.69 4.20
N GLY A 125 11.16 -3.22 4.61
CA GLY A 125 12.35 -2.42 4.88
C GLY A 125 12.82 -1.64 3.66
N PHE A 126 12.80 -2.26 2.48
CA PHE A 126 13.15 -1.59 1.22
C PHE A 126 12.09 -0.54 0.83
N SER A 127 10.81 -0.80 1.03
CA SER A 127 9.76 0.20 0.83
C SER A 127 9.94 1.41 1.76
N SER A 128 10.33 1.18 3.02
CA SER A 128 10.61 2.22 4.02
C SER A 128 11.80 3.10 3.61
N SER A 129 12.87 2.52 3.07
CA SER A 129 14.05 3.30 2.67
C SER A 129 13.74 4.21 1.48
N ILE A 130 12.95 3.73 0.50
CA ILE A 130 12.49 4.57 -0.62
C ILE A 130 11.66 5.75 -0.08
N LEU A 131 10.74 5.48 0.84
CA LEU A 131 9.90 6.51 1.44
C LEU A 131 10.73 7.54 2.21
N ALA A 132 11.74 7.09 2.97
CA ALA A 132 12.66 7.98 3.68
C ALA A 132 13.45 8.89 2.72
N VAL A 133 13.91 8.36 1.58
CA VAL A 133 14.56 9.15 0.53
C VAL A 133 13.60 10.19 -0.04
N MET A 134 12.36 9.79 -0.38
CA MET A 134 11.35 10.73 -0.88
C MET A 134 11.04 11.84 0.14
N THR A 135 10.94 11.51 1.43
CA THR A 135 10.76 12.50 2.51
C THR A 135 11.93 13.47 2.58
N GLY A 136 13.18 12.96 2.53
CA GLY A 136 14.37 13.82 2.53
C GLY A 136 14.41 14.75 1.30
N ARG A 137 13.98 14.24 0.15
CA ARG A 137 13.86 15.05 -1.07
C ARG A 137 12.80 16.14 -0.96
N LEU A 138 11.65 15.83 -0.36
CA LEU A 138 10.64 16.84 -0.06
C LEU A 138 11.19 17.91 0.88
N ALA A 139 11.86 17.50 1.96
CA ALA A 139 12.46 18.42 2.93
C ALA A 139 13.43 19.40 2.25
N MET A 140 14.32 18.92 1.37
CA MET A 140 15.26 19.78 0.63
C MET A 140 14.59 20.78 -0.32
N LEU A 141 13.33 20.56 -0.71
CA LEU A 141 12.61 21.46 -1.62
C LEU A 141 11.78 22.51 -0.90
N VAL A 142 11.40 22.26 0.36
CA VAL A 142 10.41 23.09 1.08
C VAL A 142 10.95 23.75 2.35
N LEU A 143 12.15 23.37 2.79
CA LEU A 143 12.88 23.97 3.91
C LEU A 143 14.12 24.70 3.37
#